data_AF-A0A524PIS0-F1
#
_entry.id   AF-A0A524PIS0-F1
#
_cell.length_a   1.000
_cell.length_b   1.000
_cell.length_c   1.000
_cell.angle_alpha   90.00
_cell.angle_beta   90.00
_cell.angle_gamma   90.00
#
_symmetry.space_group_name_H-M   'P 1'
#
loop_
_entity.id
_entity.type
_entity.pdbx_description
1 polymer ?
#
loop_
_entity_poly.entity_id
_entity_poly.type
_entity_poly.pdbx_seq_one_letter_code
_entity_poly.pdbx_strand_id
1 'polypeptide(L)'
;MLLAACGGATPEPGQPEEPVVEEPVVEEPVVEEPMPEFVPTSLAAPNCDYGGLFEKIEAVDRYTVVFDLCNPFPAFLSTLAFSVFSIYPEEWIAATAGPETRTAEGLDAPVGTGPYRVKEWVRGESLILERNPEYWGEPGIVDTVVFRWSSEGAARLLELQSGTVDGIDNPSPDDFAVIKADSSLQLFERQALNIFYVGITNSFPPFDDIRVRQAVGMGIDRQRIVDNFYPPGSSVASHFTPCVIPNACEGEDWYDFDPAAAKALLADAGYPNGFETTIYYRDVFRSYLPEPGRVAEELQAQFAENMGITANIVVMESGAFIEASGRGELDGVHLLGWNADYPHVTNFLDFHAGRNVLQFGPPYPEVYEQLEAGAQIVDEAEAAPIYAAANDAIKKFVPFVPIAHGGSGVAYRADVVGGHASPLGNEYFAVIDPGGRDTFVWMQNAEPISLFCADETDGESLRPCEQITQALYSYEVAGTATEPGLATSCEPNETLDLWTCVLREGVKFSDGSTFDANDVVATFTMGLDASSPLHVGNTNIWEYYGYLWGLMNVPEE
;
A
#
# COMPACT_ATOMS: atom_id res chain seq x y z
N MET A 1 -43.68 -31.21 -76.19
CA MET A 1 -42.31 -30.67 -76.01
C MET A 1 -42.15 -29.59 -77.09
N LEU A 2 -42.31 -28.28 -76.86
CA LEU A 2 -41.71 -27.39 -75.83
C LEU A 2 -40.18 -27.35 -75.99
N LEU A 3 -39.46 -26.23 -76.21
CA LEU A 3 -39.73 -24.82 -76.60
C LEU A 3 -38.55 -24.36 -77.52
N ALA A 4 -38.54 -23.32 -78.38
CA ALA A 4 -39.37 -22.13 -78.69
C ALA A 4 -38.99 -20.79 -77.98
N ALA A 5 -38.69 -19.75 -78.79
CA ALA A 5 -38.37 -18.34 -78.42
C ALA A 5 -37.08 -18.12 -77.59
N CYS A 6 -36.44 -16.94 -77.48
CA CYS A 6 -36.35 -15.72 -78.32
C CYS A 6 -35.05 -14.96 -77.93
N GLY A 7 -34.69 -13.85 -78.60
CA GLY A 7 -33.48 -13.07 -78.32
C GLY A 7 -33.69 -11.75 -77.54
N GLY A 8 -32.59 -11.22 -77.00
CA GLY A 8 -32.39 -9.84 -76.51
C GLY A 8 -30.90 -9.49 -76.69
N ALA A 9 -30.51 -8.34 -77.25
CA ALA A 9 -30.74 -6.95 -76.82
C ALA A 9 -29.68 -6.49 -75.80
N THR A 10 -28.72 -5.70 -76.28
CA THR A 10 -27.65 -5.06 -75.49
C THR A 10 -28.23 -3.92 -74.65
N PRO A 11 -27.86 -3.75 -73.36
CA PRO A 11 -28.29 -2.61 -72.57
C PRO A 11 -27.60 -1.31 -73.01
N GLU A 12 -28.31 -0.20 -72.86
CA GLU A 12 -27.74 1.16 -72.94
C GLU A 12 -26.95 1.49 -71.65
N PRO A 13 -26.05 2.50 -71.68
CA PRO A 13 -25.40 2.99 -70.47
C PRO A 13 -26.44 3.65 -69.54
N GLY A 14 -26.41 3.29 -68.25
CA GLY A 14 -27.18 4.01 -67.24
C GLY A 14 -26.73 5.47 -67.10
N GLN A 15 -27.65 6.34 -66.68
CA GLN A 15 -27.31 7.70 -66.28
C GLN A 15 -26.42 7.66 -65.01
N PRO A 16 -25.50 8.62 -64.82
CA PRO A 16 -24.84 8.77 -63.53
C PRO A 16 -25.88 9.15 -62.48
N GLU A 17 -25.85 8.48 -61.33
CA GLU A 17 -26.62 8.91 -60.16
C GLU A 17 -26.04 10.22 -59.62
N GLU A 18 -26.90 11.17 -59.24
CA GLU A 18 -26.46 12.38 -58.55
C GLU A 18 -26.04 12.02 -57.11
N PRO A 19 -24.97 12.61 -56.57
CA PRO A 19 -24.53 12.32 -55.21
C PRO A 19 -25.60 12.76 -54.22
N VAL A 20 -26.07 11.83 -53.39
CA VAL A 20 -26.92 12.16 -52.24
C VAL A 20 -26.08 13.00 -51.28
N VAL A 21 -26.43 14.28 -51.18
CA VAL A 21 -25.92 15.15 -50.10
C VAL A 21 -26.74 14.80 -48.86
N GLU A 22 -26.11 14.14 -47.89
CA GLU A 22 -26.70 14.04 -46.56
C GLU A 22 -26.81 15.44 -45.98
N GLU A 23 -28.02 15.82 -45.54
CA GLU A 23 -28.20 17.06 -44.80
C GLU A 23 -27.46 16.95 -43.47
N PRO A 24 -26.75 17.99 -43.01
CA PRO A 24 -26.02 17.94 -41.75
C PRO A 24 -27.01 17.70 -40.62
N VAL A 25 -26.79 16.63 -39.84
CA VAL A 25 -27.53 16.39 -38.61
C VAL A 25 -27.27 17.58 -37.69
N VAL A 26 -28.30 18.40 -37.49
CA VAL A 26 -28.29 19.43 -36.45
C VAL A 26 -28.50 18.68 -35.15
N GLU A 27 -27.43 18.49 -34.38
CA GLU A 27 -27.55 18.06 -32.99
C GLU A 27 -28.46 19.06 -32.26
N GLU A 28 -29.56 18.56 -31.69
CA GLU A 28 -30.36 19.38 -30.80
C GLU A 28 -29.49 19.75 -29.59
N PRO A 29 -29.50 21.02 -29.14
CA PRO A 29 -28.66 21.43 -28.02
C PRO A 29 -29.04 20.59 -26.81
N VAL A 30 -28.07 19.84 -26.27
CA VAL A 30 -28.24 19.08 -25.03
C VAL A 30 -28.68 20.07 -23.96
N VAL A 31 -29.93 19.93 -23.53
CA VAL A 31 -30.44 20.67 -22.38
C VAL A 31 -29.88 19.94 -21.17
N GLU A 32 -28.73 20.41 -20.67
CA GLU A 32 -28.24 20.05 -19.35
C GLU A 32 -29.38 20.30 -18.35
N GLU A 33 -29.88 19.24 -17.71
CA GLU A 33 -30.81 19.42 -16.61
C GLU A 33 -30.05 20.15 -15.49
N PRO A 34 -30.63 21.20 -14.89
CA PRO A 34 -29.93 22.00 -13.90
C PRO A 34 -29.55 21.11 -12.71
N MET A 35 -28.25 21.00 -12.44
CA MET A 35 -27.74 20.18 -11.33
C MET A 35 -28.45 20.50 -10.01
N PRO A 36 -28.66 19.50 -9.13
CA PRO A 36 -29.33 19.73 -7.86
C PRO A 36 -28.60 20.77 -7.00
N GLU A 37 -29.39 21.50 -6.20
CA GLU A 37 -28.89 22.46 -5.22
C GLU A 37 -27.88 21.77 -4.31
N PHE A 38 -26.62 22.24 -4.33
CA PHE A 38 -25.56 21.66 -3.52
C PHE A 38 -25.77 22.03 -2.06
N VAL A 39 -25.73 21.03 -1.18
CA VAL A 39 -25.86 21.22 0.27
C VAL A 39 -24.52 20.82 0.92
N PRO A 40 -23.71 21.80 1.35
CA PRO A 40 -22.45 21.55 2.07
C PRO A 40 -22.57 20.57 3.24
N THR A 41 -21.61 19.65 3.32
CA THR A 41 -21.41 18.76 4.47
C THR A 41 -20.05 19.01 5.12
N SER A 42 -19.89 18.60 6.38
CA SER A 42 -18.61 18.68 7.09
C SER A 42 -18.50 17.67 8.23
N LEU A 43 -17.32 17.05 8.35
CA LEU A 43 -16.85 16.38 9.57
C LEU A 43 -16.13 17.40 10.45
N ALA A 44 -16.24 17.28 11.77
CA ALA A 44 -15.48 18.10 12.73
C ALA A 44 -15.23 17.34 14.03
N ALA A 45 -14.00 17.43 14.55
CA ALA A 45 -13.69 17.00 15.91
C ALA A 45 -14.28 18.00 16.93
N PRO A 46 -14.57 17.58 18.18
CA PRO A 46 -15.02 18.51 19.23
C PRO A 46 -13.96 19.56 19.59
N ASN A 47 -12.69 19.15 19.53
CA ASN A 47 -11.46 19.93 19.56
C ASN A 47 -10.27 18.98 19.28
N CYS A 48 -9.05 19.49 19.26
CA CYS A 48 -7.82 18.70 19.06
C CYS A 48 -7.33 17.89 20.28
N ASP A 49 -8.03 17.89 21.42
CA ASP A 49 -7.61 17.12 22.61
C ASP A 49 -7.72 15.59 22.40
N TYR A 50 -8.39 15.15 21.32
CA TYR A 50 -8.56 13.73 20.97
C TYR A 50 -7.29 13.06 20.41
N GLY A 51 -6.30 13.84 19.99
CA GLY A 51 -4.97 13.34 19.58
C GLY A 51 -4.83 12.90 18.13
N GLY A 52 -5.87 13.03 17.29
CA GLY A 52 -5.75 12.88 15.84
C GLY A 52 -5.35 14.17 15.11
N LEU A 53 -5.26 14.09 13.78
CA LEU A 53 -4.74 15.16 12.93
C LEU A 53 -5.80 16.16 12.47
N PHE A 54 -7.05 15.75 12.21
CA PHE A 54 -8.06 16.64 11.63
C PHE A 54 -8.85 17.38 12.72
N GLU A 55 -8.88 18.72 12.68
CA GLU A 55 -9.93 19.48 13.39
C GLU A 55 -11.23 19.43 12.57
N LYS A 56 -11.15 19.57 11.24
CA LYS A 56 -12.32 19.66 10.36
C LYS A 56 -12.04 19.19 8.93
N ILE A 57 -13.07 18.66 8.27
CA ILE A 57 -13.09 18.43 6.82
C ILE A 57 -14.42 18.95 6.31
N GLU A 58 -14.44 19.93 5.41
CA GLU A 58 -15.68 20.53 4.89
C GLU A 58 -15.70 20.70 3.37
N ALA A 59 -16.86 20.41 2.77
CA ALA A 59 -17.17 20.78 1.41
C ALA A 59 -17.69 22.23 1.39
N VAL A 60 -16.87 23.20 0.98
CA VAL A 60 -17.27 24.62 0.98
C VAL A 60 -18.15 24.97 -0.23
N ASP A 61 -17.95 24.25 -1.34
CA ASP A 61 -18.85 24.19 -2.49
C ASP A 61 -18.70 22.82 -3.19
N ARG A 62 -19.46 22.62 -4.28
CA ARG A 62 -19.53 21.34 -5.02
C ARG A 62 -18.17 20.78 -5.44
N TYR A 63 -17.17 21.63 -5.68
CA TYR A 63 -15.85 21.21 -6.18
C TYR A 63 -14.70 21.72 -5.33
N THR A 64 -14.95 22.08 -4.06
CA THR A 64 -13.91 22.59 -3.16
C THR A 64 -14.05 21.98 -1.76
N VAL A 65 -13.01 21.29 -1.31
CA VAL A 65 -12.91 20.71 0.04
C VAL A 65 -11.80 21.41 0.81
N VAL A 66 -12.04 21.75 2.07
CA VAL A 66 -11.03 22.28 3.00
C VAL A 66 -10.78 21.25 4.10
N PHE A 67 -9.50 20.95 4.33
CA PHE A 67 -9.03 20.15 5.44
C PHE A 67 -8.32 21.08 6.44
N ASP A 68 -8.81 21.11 7.68
CA ASP A 68 -8.30 21.91 8.79
C ASP A 68 -7.67 20.96 9.81
N LEU A 69 -6.39 21.18 10.15
CA LEU A 69 -5.55 20.23 10.88
C LEU A 69 -5.15 20.77 12.25
N CYS A 70 -5.16 19.88 13.24
CA CYS A 70 -4.72 20.15 14.61
C CYS A 70 -3.21 20.42 14.74
N ASN A 71 -2.40 20.02 13.75
CA ASN A 71 -0.96 20.27 13.68
C ASN A 71 -0.52 20.41 12.21
N PRO A 72 0.59 21.13 11.92
CA PRO A 72 1.24 21.13 10.61
C PRO A 72 1.55 19.71 10.11
N PHE A 73 1.25 19.40 8.84
CA PHE A 73 1.54 18.09 8.27
C PHE A 73 2.18 18.18 6.86
N PRO A 74 3.52 18.18 6.74
CA PRO A 74 4.23 18.26 5.46
C PRO A 74 3.95 17.08 4.53
N ALA A 75 3.67 15.90 5.08
CA ALA A 75 3.39 14.69 4.31
C ALA A 75 1.96 14.61 3.76
N PHE A 76 1.11 15.63 3.94
CA PHE A 76 -0.32 15.58 3.60
C PHE A 76 -0.59 15.07 2.18
N LEU A 77 0.09 15.58 1.16
CA LEU A 77 -0.15 15.18 -0.24
C LEU A 77 0.28 13.74 -0.57
N SER A 78 1.30 13.20 0.12
CA SER A 78 1.73 11.81 -0.09
C SER A 78 0.85 10.84 0.68
N THR A 79 0.47 11.16 1.92
CA THR A 79 -0.55 10.39 2.63
C THR A 79 -1.89 10.42 1.86
N LEU A 80 -2.30 11.56 1.29
CA LEU A 80 -3.52 11.71 0.48
C LEU A 80 -3.44 11.06 -0.92
N ALA A 81 -2.26 10.59 -1.34
CA ALA A 81 -2.08 9.78 -2.54
C ALA A 81 -2.22 8.26 -2.28
N PHE A 82 -2.35 7.84 -1.02
CA PHE A 82 -2.48 6.44 -0.65
C PHE A 82 -3.91 5.91 -0.90
N SER A 83 -4.01 4.73 -1.51
CA SER A 83 -5.24 4.15 -2.08
C SER A 83 -6.29 3.70 -1.07
N VAL A 84 -5.92 3.60 0.21
CA VAL A 84 -6.85 3.44 1.35
C VAL A 84 -7.75 4.67 1.53
N PHE A 85 -7.30 5.84 1.08
CA PHE A 85 -8.05 7.10 1.08
C PHE A 85 -8.68 7.42 -0.28
N SER A 86 -8.87 6.39 -1.12
CA SER A 86 -9.70 6.48 -2.33
C SER A 86 -11.15 6.83 -2.00
N ILE A 87 -11.76 7.66 -2.85
CA ILE A 87 -13.11 8.20 -2.62
C ILE A 87 -14.18 7.25 -3.17
N TYR A 88 -15.25 7.08 -2.40
CA TYR A 88 -16.45 6.29 -2.73
C TYR A 88 -17.70 7.21 -2.75
N PRO A 89 -18.77 6.88 -3.50
CA PRO A 89 -19.98 7.70 -3.53
C PRO A 89 -20.74 7.70 -2.20
N GLU A 90 -21.29 8.84 -1.77
CA GLU A 90 -22.07 8.97 -0.52
C GLU A 90 -23.21 7.92 -0.44
N GLU A 91 -24.01 7.76 -1.51
CA GLU A 91 -25.10 6.78 -1.51
C GLU A 91 -24.61 5.33 -1.50
N TRP A 92 -23.45 5.02 -2.10
CA TRP A 92 -22.87 3.67 -2.06
C TRP A 92 -22.35 3.34 -0.66
N ILE A 93 -21.73 4.31 0.04
CA ILE A 93 -21.31 4.15 1.44
C ILE A 93 -22.53 3.84 2.30
N ALA A 94 -23.60 4.62 2.16
CA ALA A 94 -24.85 4.45 2.89
C ALA A 94 -25.60 3.15 2.56
N ALA A 95 -25.55 2.69 1.31
CA ALA A 95 -26.20 1.45 0.88
C ALA A 95 -25.43 0.19 1.33
N THR A 96 -24.11 0.24 1.45
CA THR A 96 -23.27 -0.94 1.68
C THR A 96 -22.79 -1.14 3.12
N ALA A 97 -22.82 -0.12 3.99
CA ALA A 97 -22.27 -0.22 5.36
C ALA A 97 -22.75 -1.45 6.17
N GLY A 98 -24.01 -1.88 6.03
CA GLY A 98 -24.51 -3.08 6.74
C GLY A 98 -24.70 -2.87 8.25
N PRO A 99 -24.92 -3.94 9.04
CA PRO A 99 -25.24 -3.84 10.47
C PRO A 99 -24.09 -4.11 11.44
N GLU A 100 -23.02 -4.77 10.99
CA GLU A 100 -21.89 -5.27 11.80
C GLU A 100 -20.59 -5.36 10.98
N THR A 101 -20.73 -5.68 9.68
CA THR A 101 -19.68 -5.66 8.65
C THR A 101 -20.35 -5.21 7.33
N ARG A 102 -19.56 -4.65 6.42
CA ARG A 102 -19.98 -4.15 5.11
C ARG A 102 -20.60 -5.28 4.27
N THR A 103 -21.59 -4.96 3.44
CA THR A 103 -22.27 -5.97 2.62
C THR A 103 -21.30 -6.63 1.64
N ALA A 104 -21.58 -7.86 1.23
CA ALA A 104 -20.78 -8.55 0.21
C ALA A 104 -20.70 -7.77 -1.13
N GLU A 105 -21.70 -6.94 -1.44
CA GLU A 105 -21.64 -6.00 -2.56
C GLU A 105 -20.58 -4.90 -2.33
N GLY A 106 -20.53 -4.34 -1.11
CA GLY A 106 -19.52 -3.36 -0.74
C GLY A 106 -18.10 -3.93 -0.61
N LEU A 107 -17.95 -5.21 -0.28
CA LEU A 107 -16.67 -5.91 -0.12
C LEU A 107 -16.14 -6.52 -1.42
N ASP A 108 -17.00 -7.04 -2.30
CA ASP A 108 -16.58 -7.75 -3.53
C ASP A 108 -16.73 -6.91 -4.82
N ALA A 109 -17.48 -5.80 -4.78
CA ALA A 109 -17.77 -4.95 -5.95
C ALA A 109 -17.89 -3.45 -5.60
N PRO A 110 -16.79 -2.80 -5.15
CA PRO A 110 -16.79 -1.36 -4.88
C PRO A 110 -17.09 -0.52 -6.14
N VAL A 111 -17.81 0.57 -5.94
CA VAL A 111 -18.01 1.63 -6.93
C VAL A 111 -16.92 2.67 -6.76
N GLY A 112 -16.28 3.07 -7.86
CA GLY A 112 -15.12 3.95 -7.85
C GLY A 112 -14.93 4.74 -9.14
N THR A 113 -13.96 5.64 -9.16
CA THR A 113 -13.65 6.56 -10.26
C THR A 113 -12.53 6.08 -11.19
N GLY A 114 -11.99 4.87 -10.98
CA GLY A 114 -10.79 4.37 -11.65
C GLY A 114 -10.98 3.92 -13.12
N PRO A 115 -9.88 3.59 -13.82
CA PRO A 115 -9.87 3.19 -15.24
C PRO A 115 -10.56 1.85 -15.53
N TYR A 116 -10.72 1.01 -14.51
CA TYR A 116 -11.42 -0.28 -14.56
C TYR A 116 -12.53 -0.33 -13.51
N ARG A 117 -13.41 -1.33 -13.60
CA ARG A 117 -14.39 -1.66 -12.55
C ARG A 117 -14.56 -3.18 -12.45
N VAL A 118 -15.03 -3.67 -11.31
CA VAL A 118 -15.26 -5.10 -11.10
C VAL A 118 -16.29 -5.63 -12.11
N LYS A 119 -15.93 -6.72 -12.81
CA LYS A 119 -16.82 -7.47 -13.71
C LYS A 119 -17.38 -8.69 -13.00
N GLU A 120 -16.49 -9.47 -12.39
CA GLU A 120 -16.78 -10.73 -11.71
C GLU A 120 -15.60 -11.11 -10.80
N TRP A 121 -15.88 -11.56 -9.58
CA TRP A 121 -14.89 -12.19 -8.71
C TRP A 121 -15.26 -13.65 -8.49
N VAL A 122 -14.51 -14.55 -9.11
CA VAL A 122 -14.62 -15.99 -8.86
C VAL A 122 -13.73 -16.31 -7.66
N ARG A 123 -14.30 -16.17 -6.46
CA ARG A 123 -13.59 -16.39 -5.18
C ARG A 123 -12.85 -17.74 -5.19
N GLY A 124 -11.55 -17.71 -4.89
CA GLY A 124 -10.62 -18.85 -4.96
C GLY A 124 -9.98 -19.13 -6.33
N GLU A 125 -10.37 -18.44 -7.42
CA GLU A 125 -9.88 -18.69 -8.79
C GLU A 125 -9.32 -17.43 -9.49
N SER A 126 -10.11 -16.37 -9.61
CA SER A 126 -9.69 -15.11 -10.27
C SER A 126 -10.60 -13.91 -9.98
N LEU A 127 -10.05 -12.71 -10.10
CA LEU A 127 -10.80 -11.45 -10.12
C LEU A 127 -10.69 -10.84 -11.53
N ILE A 128 -11.83 -10.53 -12.14
CA ILE A 128 -11.93 -9.97 -13.49
C ILE A 128 -12.43 -8.53 -13.39
N LEU A 129 -11.66 -7.60 -13.94
CA LEU A 129 -12.03 -6.20 -14.11
C LEU A 129 -12.25 -5.90 -15.60
N GLU A 130 -13.17 -5.00 -15.92
CA GLU A 130 -13.35 -4.47 -17.28
C GLU A 130 -13.26 -2.94 -17.32
N ARG A 131 -12.87 -2.39 -18.47
CA ARG A 131 -12.69 -0.95 -18.70
C ARG A 131 -13.90 -0.16 -18.18
N ASN A 132 -13.67 0.88 -17.38
CA ASN A 132 -14.72 1.77 -16.92
C ASN A 132 -15.14 2.72 -18.06
N PRO A 133 -16.40 2.67 -18.56
CA PRO A 133 -16.84 3.53 -19.66
C PRO A 133 -17.04 4.99 -19.24
N GLU A 134 -17.22 5.25 -17.94
CA GLU A 134 -17.39 6.60 -17.38
C GLU A 134 -16.05 7.20 -16.88
N TYR A 135 -14.90 6.57 -17.21
CA TYR A 135 -13.59 7.06 -16.78
C TYR A 135 -13.28 8.44 -17.37
N TRP A 136 -12.82 9.35 -16.50
CA TRP A 136 -12.55 10.74 -16.86
C TRP A 136 -11.16 10.96 -17.50
N GLY A 137 -10.22 10.03 -17.27
CA GLY A 137 -8.86 10.07 -17.81
C GLY A 137 -8.73 9.32 -19.13
N GLU A 138 -7.48 9.12 -19.58
CA GLU A 138 -7.20 8.27 -20.75
C GLU A 138 -7.61 6.81 -20.47
N PRO A 139 -8.55 6.22 -21.23
CA PRO A 139 -9.06 4.87 -20.96
C PRO A 139 -7.96 3.81 -21.08
N GLY A 140 -7.84 2.94 -20.07
CA GLY A 140 -6.76 1.94 -19.99
C GLY A 140 -6.67 1.04 -21.22
N ILE A 141 -5.46 0.68 -21.66
CA ILE A 141 -5.21 0.15 -23.01
C ILE A 141 -6.10 -1.07 -23.33
N VAL A 142 -6.13 -2.07 -22.43
CA VAL A 142 -6.94 -3.30 -22.60
C VAL A 142 -8.37 -3.15 -22.09
N ASP A 143 -9.30 -3.90 -22.70
CA ASP A 143 -10.71 -3.94 -22.28
C ASP A 143 -10.94 -4.76 -21.00
N THR A 144 -10.04 -5.68 -20.67
CA THR A 144 -10.16 -6.59 -19.52
C THR A 144 -8.82 -6.80 -18.83
N VAL A 145 -8.83 -6.76 -17.50
CA VAL A 145 -7.71 -7.14 -16.64
C VAL A 145 -8.14 -8.34 -15.82
N VAL A 146 -7.29 -9.37 -15.71
CA VAL A 146 -7.55 -10.56 -14.89
C VAL A 146 -6.45 -10.72 -13.87
N PHE A 147 -6.82 -10.66 -12.59
CA PHE A 147 -5.97 -11.04 -11.47
C PHE A 147 -6.12 -12.54 -11.21
N ARG A 148 -5.01 -13.25 -11.16
CA ARG A 148 -4.86 -14.62 -10.65
C ARG A 148 -3.87 -14.61 -9.49
N TRP A 149 -3.77 -15.72 -8.76
CA TRP A 149 -2.85 -15.84 -7.64
C TRP A 149 -2.25 -17.24 -7.50
N SER A 150 -1.07 -17.29 -6.89
CA SER A 150 -0.43 -18.52 -6.42
C SER A 150 0.59 -18.17 -5.35
N SER A 151 0.62 -18.90 -4.23
CA SER A 151 1.63 -18.73 -3.17
C SER A 151 3.05 -19.00 -3.68
N GLU A 152 3.19 -20.03 -4.52
CA GLU A 152 4.49 -20.54 -4.97
C GLU A 152 5.11 -19.65 -6.05
N GLY A 153 6.20 -18.95 -5.74
CA GLY A 153 6.91 -18.09 -6.69
C GLY A 153 7.33 -18.83 -7.97
N ALA A 154 7.79 -20.07 -7.84
CA ALA A 154 8.12 -20.94 -8.96
C ALA A 154 6.90 -21.29 -9.85
N ALA A 155 5.69 -21.36 -9.28
CA ALA A 155 4.47 -21.56 -10.08
C ALA A 155 4.08 -20.29 -10.85
N ARG A 156 4.22 -19.10 -10.23
CA ARG A 156 4.04 -17.81 -10.91
C ARG A 156 5.00 -17.69 -12.12
N LEU A 157 6.28 -18.04 -11.95
CA LEU A 157 7.25 -18.04 -13.05
C LEU A 157 6.89 -19.05 -14.16
N LEU A 158 6.49 -20.28 -13.81
CA LEU A 158 6.13 -21.29 -14.81
C LEU A 158 4.91 -20.89 -15.66
N GLU A 159 3.90 -20.27 -15.05
CA GLU A 159 2.77 -19.69 -15.77
C GLU A 159 3.25 -18.59 -16.74
N LEU A 160 4.09 -17.65 -16.29
CA LEU A 160 4.65 -16.58 -17.12
C LEU A 160 5.48 -17.11 -18.30
N GLN A 161 6.36 -18.09 -18.06
CA GLN A 161 7.17 -18.74 -19.11
C GLN A 161 6.32 -19.55 -20.10
N SER A 162 5.19 -20.10 -19.66
CA SER A 162 4.23 -20.77 -20.55
C SER A 162 3.37 -19.78 -21.35
N GLY A 163 3.33 -18.52 -20.91
CA GLY A 163 2.57 -17.44 -21.52
C GLY A 163 1.07 -17.46 -21.22
N THR A 164 0.65 -18.15 -20.15
CA THR A 164 -0.73 -18.15 -19.61
C THR A 164 -1.03 -16.94 -18.73
N VAL A 165 0.01 -16.21 -18.32
CA VAL A 165 -0.07 -14.87 -17.73
C VAL A 165 0.93 -13.94 -18.42
N ASP A 166 0.72 -12.64 -18.27
CA ASP A 166 1.47 -11.59 -18.96
C ASP A 166 2.45 -10.86 -18.03
N GLY A 167 2.12 -10.77 -16.74
CA GLY A 167 3.00 -10.28 -15.68
C GLY A 167 2.77 -10.97 -14.33
N ILE A 168 3.80 -11.00 -13.49
CA ILE A 168 3.76 -11.56 -12.12
C ILE A 168 4.42 -10.63 -11.10
N ASP A 169 3.87 -10.62 -9.89
CA ASP A 169 4.52 -10.00 -8.73
C ASP A 169 5.48 -10.95 -8.01
N ASN A 170 6.48 -10.36 -7.37
CA ASN A 170 7.44 -11.00 -6.47
C ASN A 170 7.99 -12.36 -6.96
N PRO A 171 8.83 -12.42 -8.03
CA PRO A 171 9.60 -13.62 -8.32
C PRO A 171 10.42 -14.09 -7.11
N SER A 172 10.67 -15.40 -7.00
CA SER A 172 11.51 -15.95 -5.93
C SER A 172 12.94 -15.39 -6.02
N PRO A 173 13.70 -15.24 -4.92
CA PRO A 173 15.05 -14.66 -4.97
C PRO A 173 15.99 -15.33 -5.99
N ASP A 174 15.97 -16.66 -6.06
CA ASP A 174 16.77 -17.45 -7.03
C ASP A 174 16.32 -17.26 -8.49
N ASP A 175 15.04 -16.92 -8.72
CA ASP A 175 14.45 -16.80 -10.07
C ASP A 175 14.89 -15.52 -10.81
N PHE A 176 15.40 -14.50 -10.10
CA PHE A 176 15.87 -13.25 -10.72
C PHE A 176 16.94 -13.49 -11.79
N ALA A 177 17.82 -14.48 -11.58
CA ALA A 177 18.84 -14.85 -12.55
C ALA A 177 18.28 -15.66 -13.74
N VAL A 178 17.20 -16.42 -13.52
CA VAL A 178 16.51 -17.20 -14.55
C VAL A 178 15.77 -16.25 -15.50
N ILE A 179 14.99 -15.31 -14.95
CA ILE A 179 14.20 -14.34 -15.72
C ILE A 179 15.11 -13.44 -16.56
N LYS A 180 16.21 -12.93 -16.00
CA LYS A 180 17.21 -12.13 -16.76
C LYS A 180 17.93 -12.90 -17.87
N ALA A 181 17.91 -14.24 -17.84
CA ALA A 181 18.51 -15.09 -18.86
C ALA A 181 17.49 -15.55 -19.93
N ASP A 182 16.20 -15.41 -19.67
CA ASP A 182 15.12 -15.82 -20.57
C ASP A 182 14.72 -14.66 -21.50
N SER A 183 15.10 -14.76 -22.78
CA SER A 183 14.79 -13.74 -23.78
C SER A 183 13.30 -13.64 -24.15
N SER A 184 12.43 -14.47 -23.58
CA SER A 184 10.97 -14.32 -23.67
C SER A 184 10.38 -13.47 -22.54
N LEU A 185 11.17 -13.10 -21.54
CA LEU A 185 10.77 -12.33 -20.35
C LEU A 185 11.53 -11.00 -20.22
N GLN A 186 11.05 -10.16 -19.30
CA GLN A 186 11.71 -8.96 -18.81
C GLN A 186 11.45 -8.81 -17.30
N LEU A 187 12.44 -8.33 -16.56
CA LEU A 187 12.37 -8.10 -15.12
C LEU A 187 12.50 -6.61 -14.82
N PHE A 188 11.61 -6.09 -13.97
CA PHE A 188 11.73 -4.77 -13.37
C PHE A 188 12.02 -4.94 -11.87
N GLU A 189 13.18 -4.48 -11.43
CA GLU A 189 13.56 -4.49 -10.01
C GLU A 189 12.79 -3.37 -9.29
N ARG A 190 12.13 -3.71 -8.18
CA ARG A 190 11.40 -2.78 -7.33
C ARG A 190 12.38 -2.18 -6.32
N GLN A 191 12.38 -0.85 -6.18
CA GLN A 191 13.17 -0.16 -5.16
C GLN A 191 12.76 -0.64 -3.76
N ALA A 192 13.75 -0.91 -2.89
CA ALA A 192 13.53 -1.47 -1.56
C ALA A 192 13.01 -0.42 -0.55
N LEU A 193 11.79 0.09 -0.77
CA LEU A 193 11.06 0.92 0.20
C LEU A 193 10.40 0.03 1.27
N ASN A 194 11.20 -0.74 1.99
CA ASN A 194 10.72 -1.67 3.01
C ASN A 194 11.81 -1.99 4.04
N ILE A 195 11.41 -2.62 5.15
CA ILE A 195 12.30 -3.06 6.22
C ILE A 195 11.86 -4.42 6.75
N PHE A 196 12.80 -5.35 6.91
CA PHE A 196 12.65 -6.53 7.78
C PHE A 196 13.41 -6.30 9.09
N TYR A 197 12.75 -6.60 10.20
CA TYR A 197 13.27 -6.43 11.54
C TYR A 197 13.05 -7.66 12.43
N VAL A 198 13.93 -7.81 13.42
CA VAL A 198 13.72 -8.68 14.58
C VAL A 198 13.16 -7.81 15.71
N GLY A 199 11.85 -7.92 15.96
CA GLY A 199 11.15 -7.20 17.02
C GLY A 199 11.44 -7.79 18.40
N ILE A 200 11.49 -6.94 19.43
CA ILE A 200 11.79 -7.33 20.80
C ILE A 200 10.85 -6.62 21.78
N THR A 201 9.98 -7.37 22.46
CA THR A 201 9.08 -6.78 23.47
C THR A 201 9.83 -6.50 24.78
N ASN A 202 10.07 -5.22 25.08
CA ASN A 202 10.90 -4.77 26.20
C ASN A 202 10.30 -5.02 27.61
N SER A 203 9.09 -5.56 27.70
CA SER A 203 8.40 -5.90 28.95
C SER A 203 8.83 -7.22 29.57
N PHE A 204 9.40 -8.15 28.80
CA PHE A 204 9.63 -9.53 29.22
C PHE A 204 11.12 -9.79 29.54
N PRO A 205 11.47 -10.30 30.74
CA PRO A 205 12.83 -10.73 31.03
C PRO A 205 13.25 -11.91 30.13
N PRO A 206 14.46 -11.89 29.52
CA PRO A 206 15.59 -11.00 29.82
C PRO A 206 15.69 -9.74 28.95
N PHE A 207 14.70 -9.49 28.08
CA PHE A 207 14.69 -8.35 27.17
C PHE A 207 14.29 -7.02 27.84
N ASP A 208 13.92 -7.03 29.12
CA ASP A 208 13.79 -5.83 29.94
C ASP A 208 15.14 -5.12 30.14
N ASP A 209 16.25 -5.87 30.18
CA ASP A 209 17.60 -5.29 30.17
C ASP A 209 18.02 -4.82 28.77
N ILE A 210 18.16 -3.50 28.62
CA ILE A 210 18.69 -2.83 27.41
C ILE A 210 20.00 -3.46 26.91
N ARG A 211 20.85 -3.99 27.79
CA ARG A 211 22.13 -4.61 27.44
C ARG A 211 21.96 -5.95 26.72
N VAL A 212 20.89 -6.69 27.04
CA VAL A 212 20.53 -7.92 26.33
C VAL A 212 20.04 -7.59 24.91
N ARG A 213 19.19 -6.57 24.77
CA ARG A 213 18.71 -6.12 23.44
C ARG A 213 19.85 -5.56 22.59
N GLN A 214 20.75 -4.75 23.15
CA GLN A 214 21.97 -4.29 22.48
C GLN A 214 22.87 -5.46 22.05
N ALA A 215 23.04 -6.49 22.89
CA ALA A 215 23.80 -7.69 22.52
C ALA A 215 23.19 -8.43 21.33
N VAL A 216 21.85 -8.55 21.26
CA VAL A 216 21.15 -9.08 20.07
C VAL A 216 21.38 -8.17 18.85
N GLY A 217 21.28 -6.85 19.03
CA GLY A 217 21.48 -5.85 17.98
C GLY A 217 22.85 -5.86 17.31
N MET A 218 23.92 -6.29 18.02
CA MET A 218 25.29 -6.45 17.49
C MET A 218 25.68 -7.93 17.25
N GLY A 219 24.90 -8.89 17.75
CA GLY A 219 25.18 -10.33 17.70
C GLY A 219 24.64 -11.05 16.47
N ILE A 220 23.91 -10.34 15.60
CA ILE A 220 23.37 -10.86 14.34
C ILE A 220 24.30 -10.47 13.18
N ASP A 221 24.74 -11.47 12.41
CA ASP A 221 25.39 -11.30 11.11
C ASP A 221 24.30 -11.02 10.06
N ARG A 222 23.95 -9.73 9.95
CA ARG A 222 22.89 -9.23 9.07
C ARG A 222 23.26 -9.36 7.59
N GLN A 223 24.55 -9.25 7.25
CA GLN A 223 25.04 -9.45 5.89
C GLN A 223 24.87 -10.91 5.45
N ARG A 224 25.17 -11.87 6.32
CA ARG A 224 24.95 -13.31 6.07
C ARG A 224 23.47 -13.68 5.87
N ILE A 225 22.54 -12.86 6.37
CA ILE A 225 21.10 -13.02 6.06
C ILE A 225 20.80 -12.49 4.65
N VAL A 226 21.25 -11.27 4.33
CA VAL A 226 21.04 -10.67 2.99
C VAL A 226 21.68 -11.52 1.88
N ASP A 227 22.93 -11.93 2.04
CA ASP A 227 23.69 -12.68 1.03
C ASP A 227 23.10 -14.07 0.69
N ASN A 228 22.32 -14.67 1.59
CA ASN A 228 21.83 -16.05 1.47
C ASN A 228 20.33 -16.19 1.15
N PHE A 229 19.52 -15.15 1.39
CA PHE A 229 18.05 -15.26 1.32
C PHE A 229 17.37 -14.18 0.46
N TYR A 230 18.11 -13.20 -0.06
CA TYR A 230 17.55 -12.03 -0.74
C TYR A 230 18.05 -11.88 -2.19
N PRO A 231 17.23 -11.30 -3.10
CA PRO A 231 17.64 -11.06 -4.48
C PRO A 231 18.60 -9.85 -4.61
N PRO A 232 19.24 -9.68 -5.77
CA PRO A 232 19.89 -8.41 -6.14
C PRO A 232 18.96 -7.20 -5.95
N GLY A 233 19.52 -6.07 -5.53
CA GLY A 233 18.78 -4.86 -5.16
C GLY A 233 18.53 -4.73 -3.65
N SER A 234 18.75 -5.80 -2.88
CA SER A 234 18.64 -5.81 -1.41
C SER A 234 19.88 -5.26 -0.71
N SER A 235 19.73 -4.77 0.51
CA SER A 235 20.84 -4.25 1.34
C SER A 235 20.63 -4.53 2.83
N VAL A 236 21.73 -4.56 3.59
CA VAL A 236 21.67 -4.52 5.07
C VAL A 236 21.18 -3.14 5.48
N ALA A 237 20.18 -3.09 6.35
CA ALA A 237 19.57 -1.85 6.80
C ALA A 237 20.50 -1.11 7.78
N SER A 238 21.00 0.08 7.44
CA SER A 238 21.84 0.87 8.35
C SER A 238 21.01 1.69 9.34
N HIS A 239 19.78 2.03 8.98
CA HIS A 239 18.74 2.60 9.84
C HIS A 239 17.44 1.80 9.62
N PHE A 240 16.37 2.08 10.38
CA PHE A 240 15.10 1.38 10.19
C PHE A 240 14.39 1.80 8.90
N THR A 241 14.39 3.11 8.61
CA THR A 241 13.80 3.70 7.41
C THR A 241 14.81 3.64 6.24
N PRO A 242 14.40 3.27 5.01
CA PRO A 242 15.29 3.23 3.85
C PRO A 242 15.89 4.60 3.49
N CYS A 243 17.22 4.68 3.35
CA CYS A 243 17.98 5.93 3.11
C CYS A 243 17.70 6.70 1.80
N VAL A 244 16.74 6.25 1.00
CA VAL A 244 16.23 6.97 -0.18
C VAL A 244 15.10 7.95 0.17
N ILE A 245 14.43 7.73 1.31
CA ILE A 245 13.50 8.68 1.91
C ILE A 245 14.30 9.82 2.57
N PRO A 246 13.96 11.11 2.37
CA PRO A 246 14.63 12.23 3.04
C PRO A 246 14.68 12.07 4.56
N ASN A 247 15.78 12.51 5.18
CA ASN A 247 16.09 12.37 6.61
C ASN A 247 16.02 10.95 7.24
N ALA A 248 15.80 9.88 6.47
CA ALA A 248 15.65 8.52 6.98
C ALA A 248 16.90 7.97 7.71
N CYS A 249 18.09 8.35 7.23
CA CYS A 249 19.38 7.85 7.69
C CYS A 249 20.27 8.97 8.28
N GLU A 250 19.65 9.90 9.00
CA GLU A 250 20.35 10.87 9.86
C GLU A 250 20.73 10.19 11.20
N GLY A 251 21.87 10.56 11.79
CA GLY A 251 22.36 9.98 13.05
C GLY A 251 23.53 9.01 12.85
N GLU A 252 23.70 8.05 13.76
CA GLU A 252 24.68 6.97 13.62
C GLU A 252 24.08 5.68 13.03
N ASP A 253 24.73 5.14 11.98
CA ASP A 253 24.45 3.79 11.46
C ASP A 253 24.37 2.72 12.56
N TRP A 254 23.51 1.72 12.36
CA TRP A 254 23.31 0.59 13.29
C TRP A 254 24.60 -0.18 13.59
N TYR A 255 24.60 -0.89 14.72
CA TYR A 255 25.71 -1.73 15.17
C TYR A 255 26.31 -2.63 14.07
N ASP A 256 27.65 -2.59 13.98
CA ASP A 256 28.47 -3.62 13.33
C ASP A 256 28.23 -5.00 13.97
N PHE A 257 28.48 -6.06 13.21
CA PHE A 257 28.46 -7.42 13.73
C PHE A 257 29.70 -7.69 14.61
N ASP A 258 29.52 -7.67 15.93
CA ASP A 258 30.52 -8.05 16.93
C ASP A 258 29.98 -9.10 17.92
N PRO A 259 30.13 -10.41 17.61
CA PRO A 259 29.71 -11.49 18.49
C PRO A 259 30.60 -11.66 19.74
N ALA A 260 31.72 -10.94 19.85
CA ALA A 260 32.54 -10.90 21.06
C ALA A 260 32.03 -9.83 22.04
N ALA A 261 31.67 -8.64 21.54
CA ALA A 261 30.98 -7.61 22.31
C ALA A 261 29.59 -8.07 22.76
N ALA A 262 28.83 -8.75 21.90
CA ALA A 262 27.54 -9.34 22.27
C ALA A 262 27.65 -10.27 23.49
N LYS A 263 28.59 -11.23 23.45
CA LYS A 263 28.86 -12.15 24.58
C LYS A 263 29.35 -11.42 25.84
N ALA A 264 30.08 -10.30 25.70
CA ALA A 264 30.51 -9.49 26.84
C ALA A 264 29.33 -8.76 27.50
N LEU A 265 28.46 -8.11 26.72
CA LEU A 265 27.24 -7.47 27.23
C LEU A 265 26.31 -8.49 27.92
N LEU A 266 26.12 -9.67 27.33
CA LEU A 266 25.34 -10.75 27.94
C LEU A 266 25.96 -11.23 29.27
N ALA A 267 27.29 -11.37 29.35
CA ALA A 267 27.96 -11.72 30.59
C ALA A 267 27.77 -10.66 31.68
N ASP A 268 27.90 -9.37 31.35
CA ASP A 268 27.68 -8.25 32.27
C ASP A 268 26.19 -8.08 32.64
N ALA A 269 25.26 -8.51 31.79
CA ALA A 269 23.83 -8.62 32.06
C ALA A 269 23.45 -9.81 32.97
N GLY A 270 24.37 -10.73 33.24
CA GLY A 270 24.14 -11.91 34.07
C GLY A 270 23.88 -13.22 33.31
N TYR A 271 24.02 -13.20 31.98
CA TYR A 271 23.81 -14.30 31.05
C TYR A 271 25.12 -14.76 30.36
N PRO A 272 26.20 -15.10 31.10
CA PRO A 272 27.51 -15.47 30.51
C PRO A 272 27.51 -16.80 29.75
N ASN A 273 26.39 -17.52 29.73
CA ASN A 273 26.18 -18.73 28.93
C ASN A 273 24.90 -18.63 28.06
N GLY A 274 24.41 -17.40 27.80
CA GLY A 274 23.12 -17.16 27.15
C GLY A 274 21.90 -17.48 28.03
N PHE A 275 20.76 -17.67 27.38
CA PHE A 275 19.45 -17.99 27.95
C PHE A 275 18.58 -18.76 26.93
N GLU A 276 17.39 -19.19 27.33
CA GLU A 276 16.37 -19.78 26.43
C GLU A 276 15.34 -18.71 26.02
N THR A 277 14.90 -18.72 24.76
CA THR A 277 13.92 -17.76 24.20
C THR A 277 13.08 -18.41 23.09
N THR A 278 12.15 -17.66 22.52
CA THR A 278 11.39 -18.03 21.30
C THR A 278 11.62 -17.02 20.17
N ILE A 279 11.60 -17.50 18.92
CA ILE A 279 11.47 -16.74 17.68
C ILE A 279 10.07 -17.01 17.14
N TYR A 280 9.21 -15.99 17.14
CA TYR A 280 7.84 -16.02 16.62
C TYR A 280 7.80 -15.48 15.19
N TYR A 281 7.06 -16.12 14.28
CA TYR A 281 6.81 -15.57 12.93
C TYR A 281 5.52 -16.11 12.30
N ARG A 282 5.02 -15.42 11.26
CA ARG A 282 3.99 -15.94 10.34
C ARG A 282 4.63 -16.38 9.02
N ASP A 283 4.24 -17.55 8.51
CA ASP A 283 4.84 -18.12 7.29
C ASP A 283 4.15 -17.58 6.02
N VAL A 284 4.40 -16.29 5.73
CA VAL A 284 3.81 -15.56 4.61
C VAL A 284 4.90 -14.82 3.84
N PHE A 285 5.02 -15.08 2.54
CA PHE A 285 5.97 -14.37 1.69
C PHE A 285 5.69 -12.86 1.69
N ARG A 286 6.73 -12.06 1.93
CA ARG A 286 6.73 -10.62 1.69
C ARG A 286 8.05 -10.17 1.06
N SER A 287 8.00 -9.07 0.31
CA SER A 287 9.17 -8.34 -0.24
C SER A 287 10.30 -8.14 0.77
N TYR A 288 9.95 -7.76 2.00
CA TYR A 288 10.90 -7.57 3.10
C TYR A 288 11.43 -8.90 3.69
N LEU A 289 10.69 -10.01 3.61
CA LEU A 289 11.05 -11.31 4.18
C LEU A 289 10.53 -12.44 3.26
N PRO A 290 11.29 -12.83 2.22
CA PRO A 290 10.81 -13.76 1.19
C PRO A 290 10.81 -15.22 1.65
N GLU A 291 11.62 -15.57 2.66
CA GLU A 291 11.88 -16.94 3.13
C GLU A 291 11.77 -17.05 4.67
N PRO A 292 10.58 -16.80 5.27
CA PRO A 292 10.46 -16.54 6.72
C PRO A 292 10.99 -17.68 7.60
N GLY A 293 10.63 -18.93 7.30
CA GLY A 293 11.10 -20.10 8.06
C GLY A 293 12.62 -20.33 7.98
N ARG A 294 13.24 -20.15 6.81
CA ARG A 294 14.69 -20.33 6.63
C ARG A 294 15.49 -19.22 7.34
N VAL A 295 14.96 -17.99 7.36
CA VAL A 295 15.54 -16.88 8.12
C VAL A 295 15.37 -17.09 9.64
N ALA A 296 14.28 -17.72 10.10
CA ALA A 296 14.13 -18.13 11.50
C ALA A 296 15.14 -19.22 11.91
N GLU A 297 15.40 -20.21 11.05
CA GLU A 297 16.45 -21.23 11.27
C GLU A 297 17.85 -20.60 11.30
N GLU A 298 18.15 -19.67 10.41
CA GLU A 298 19.41 -18.91 10.40
C GLU A 298 19.58 -18.09 11.68
N LEU A 299 18.55 -17.37 12.12
CA LEU A 299 18.59 -16.59 13.37
C LEU A 299 18.73 -17.48 14.60
N GLN A 300 18.08 -18.65 14.64
CA GLN A 300 18.30 -19.65 15.69
C GLN A 300 19.76 -20.12 15.73
N ALA A 301 20.36 -20.42 14.57
CA ALA A 301 21.75 -20.83 14.48
C ALA A 301 22.70 -19.70 14.94
N GLN A 302 22.50 -18.48 14.47
CA GLN A 302 23.27 -17.32 14.90
C GLN A 302 23.12 -17.05 16.40
N PHE A 303 21.92 -17.15 16.98
CA PHE A 303 21.72 -16.93 18.42
C PHE A 303 22.54 -17.93 19.25
N ALA A 304 22.60 -19.20 18.83
CA ALA A 304 23.42 -20.22 19.48
C ALA A 304 24.93 -19.99 19.27
N GLU A 305 25.38 -19.72 18.04
CA GLU A 305 26.80 -19.53 17.69
C GLU A 305 27.37 -18.21 18.25
N ASN A 306 26.69 -17.10 18.01
CA ASN A 306 27.15 -15.74 18.27
C ASN A 306 26.89 -15.30 19.71
N MET A 307 25.86 -15.84 20.39
CA MET A 307 25.46 -15.37 21.72
C MET A 307 25.31 -16.48 22.77
N GLY A 308 25.21 -17.75 22.36
CA GLY A 308 24.89 -18.87 23.26
C GLY A 308 23.41 -18.92 23.68
N ILE A 309 22.54 -18.15 23.01
CA ILE A 309 21.11 -18.12 23.25
C ILE A 309 20.47 -19.31 22.54
N THR A 310 19.65 -20.09 23.25
CA THR A 310 18.88 -21.20 22.68
C THR A 310 17.49 -20.70 22.31
N ALA A 311 17.20 -20.55 21.02
CA ALA A 311 15.88 -20.13 20.55
C ALA A 311 15.02 -21.32 20.10
N ASN A 312 13.77 -21.39 20.57
CA ASN A 312 12.73 -22.21 19.96
C ASN A 312 12.11 -21.45 18.78
N ILE A 313 11.72 -22.13 17.70
CA ILE A 313 11.01 -21.49 16.58
C ILE A 313 9.53 -21.83 16.68
N VAL A 314 8.67 -20.81 16.61
CA VAL A 314 7.20 -20.95 16.65
C VAL A 314 6.58 -20.24 15.45
N VAL A 315 5.99 -21.03 14.55
CA VAL A 315 5.12 -20.52 13.48
C VAL A 315 3.75 -20.23 14.08
N MET A 316 3.20 -19.06 13.77
CA MET A 316 1.84 -18.64 14.15
C MET A 316 0.96 -18.48 12.92
N GLU A 317 -0.36 -18.58 13.14
CA GLU A 317 -1.35 -18.13 12.16
C GLU A 317 -1.20 -16.60 11.97
N SER A 318 -1.44 -16.11 10.75
CA SER A 318 -1.19 -14.71 10.35
C SER A 318 -1.94 -13.69 11.20
N GLY A 319 -3.26 -13.83 11.34
CA GLY A 319 -4.08 -12.89 12.11
C GLY A 319 -3.67 -12.88 13.59
N ALA A 320 -3.58 -14.08 14.19
CA ALA A 320 -3.15 -14.25 15.58
C ALA A 320 -1.72 -13.75 15.84
N PHE A 321 -0.83 -13.80 14.85
CA PHE A 321 0.53 -13.24 14.95
C PHE A 321 0.52 -11.71 14.95
N ILE A 322 -0.22 -11.09 14.02
CA ILE A 322 -0.30 -9.63 13.94
C ILE A 322 -0.94 -9.09 15.24
N GLU A 323 -2.07 -9.65 15.68
CA GLU A 323 -2.77 -9.28 16.91
C GLU A 323 -1.85 -9.36 18.15
N ALA A 324 -1.19 -10.51 18.37
CA ALA A 324 -0.32 -10.71 19.53
C ALA A 324 0.97 -9.86 19.46
N SER A 325 1.52 -9.63 18.25
CA SER A 325 2.69 -8.78 18.09
C SER A 325 2.36 -7.32 18.37
N GLY A 326 1.29 -6.76 17.79
CA GLY A 326 0.91 -5.35 17.93
C GLY A 326 0.59 -4.95 19.37
N ARG A 327 -0.01 -5.86 20.16
CA ARG A 327 -0.25 -5.67 21.60
C ARG A 327 0.98 -5.85 22.49
N GLY A 328 2.11 -6.32 21.95
CA GLY A 328 3.30 -6.64 22.73
C GLY A 328 3.10 -7.84 23.66
N GLU A 329 2.38 -8.87 23.20
CA GLU A 329 2.09 -10.09 23.98
C GLU A 329 3.12 -11.21 23.78
N LEU A 330 4.05 -11.05 22.82
CA LEU A 330 5.08 -12.05 22.49
C LEU A 330 6.27 -11.96 23.46
N ASP A 331 6.53 -13.03 24.21
CA ASP A 331 7.56 -13.11 25.27
C ASP A 331 8.98 -13.46 24.79
N GLY A 332 9.24 -13.26 23.49
CA GLY A 332 10.48 -13.61 22.83
C GLY A 332 10.96 -12.52 21.87
N VAL A 333 11.48 -12.94 20.72
CA VAL A 333 11.69 -12.07 19.56
C VAL A 333 10.71 -12.45 18.45
N HIS A 334 10.32 -11.50 17.60
CA HIS A 334 9.41 -11.75 16.47
C HIS A 334 9.97 -11.28 15.12
N LEU A 335 9.64 -12.01 14.05
CA LEU A 335 10.05 -11.67 12.68
C LEU A 335 8.90 -10.98 11.96
N LEU A 336 9.05 -9.70 11.67
CA LEU A 336 8.08 -8.91 10.92
C LEU A 336 8.78 -7.81 10.12
N GLY A 337 8.04 -7.11 9.28
CA GLY A 337 8.54 -6.04 8.45
C GLY A 337 7.42 -5.18 7.88
N TRP A 338 7.83 -4.12 7.21
CA TRP A 338 6.95 -3.06 6.70
C TRP A 338 7.31 -2.72 5.25
N ASN A 339 6.33 -2.40 4.41
CA ASN A 339 6.53 -1.76 3.11
C ASN A 339 6.04 -0.32 3.20
N ALA A 340 6.62 0.60 2.43
CA ALA A 340 6.15 1.97 2.40
C ALA A 340 4.74 2.08 1.80
N ASP A 341 3.81 2.66 2.54
CA ASP A 341 2.51 3.13 2.00
C ASP A 341 2.66 4.52 1.35
N TYR A 342 3.56 5.34 1.91
CA TYR A 342 3.94 6.64 1.39
C TYR A 342 5.43 6.94 1.69
N PRO A 343 6.14 7.70 0.82
CA PRO A 343 7.60 7.85 0.85
C PRO A 343 8.11 8.87 1.89
N HIS A 344 7.71 8.75 3.15
CA HIS A 344 8.09 9.67 4.23
C HIS A 344 8.53 8.94 5.50
N VAL A 345 9.36 9.58 6.32
CA VAL A 345 9.93 8.96 7.54
C VAL A 345 8.84 8.54 8.53
N THR A 346 7.76 9.32 8.61
CA THR A 346 6.62 9.05 9.50
C THR A 346 5.97 7.71 9.21
N ASN A 347 5.87 7.29 7.94
CA ASN A 347 5.30 5.99 7.56
C ASN A 347 6.04 4.80 8.22
N PHE A 348 7.34 4.96 8.49
CA PHE A 348 8.16 3.91 9.11
C PHE A 348 8.27 4.10 10.62
N LEU A 349 8.75 5.28 11.08
CA LEU A 349 9.14 5.46 12.49
C LEU A 349 7.94 5.67 13.41
N ASP A 350 6.94 6.44 12.99
CA ASP A 350 5.81 6.79 13.86
C ASP A 350 4.92 5.57 14.12
N PHE A 351 4.74 4.69 13.12
CA PHE A 351 4.05 3.40 13.26
C PHE A 351 4.75 2.45 14.23
N HIS A 352 6.08 2.40 14.21
CA HIS A 352 6.87 1.42 14.97
C HIS A 352 7.43 1.96 16.30
N ALA A 353 7.42 3.27 16.53
CA ALA A 353 8.03 3.89 17.70
C ALA A 353 7.31 5.14 18.24
N GLY A 354 6.11 5.46 17.75
CA GLY A 354 5.26 6.52 18.29
C GLY A 354 4.75 6.26 19.72
N ARG A 355 4.18 7.30 20.34
CA ARG A 355 3.80 7.33 21.77
C ARG A 355 2.85 6.21 22.23
N ASN A 356 2.01 5.71 21.32
CA ASN A 356 0.98 4.71 21.61
C ASN A 356 1.36 3.28 21.15
N VAL A 357 2.55 3.09 20.58
CA VAL A 357 2.97 1.79 20.02
C VAL A 357 3.37 0.83 21.14
N LEU A 358 2.63 -0.26 21.29
CA LEU A 358 2.86 -1.28 22.33
C LEU A 358 3.66 -2.50 21.83
N GLN A 359 3.86 -2.62 20.51
CA GLN A 359 4.46 -3.79 19.84
C GLN A 359 5.81 -4.22 20.44
N PHE A 360 6.59 -3.24 20.91
CA PHE A 360 7.93 -3.45 21.47
C PHE A 360 7.98 -3.24 22.99
N GLY A 361 6.83 -3.29 23.68
CA GLY A 361 6.68 -2.90 25.09
C GLY A 361 6.55 -1.37 25.24
N PRO A 362 6.55 -0.84 26.48
CA PRO A 362 6.46 0.58 26.75
C PRO A 362 7.42 1.45 25.91
N PRO A 363 6.90 2.45 25.15
CA PRO A 363 7.71 3.23 24.22
C PRO A 363 8.52 4.33 24.90
N TYR A 364 9.59 4.77 24.23
CA TYR A 364 10.61 5.66 24.79
C TYR A 364 10.37 7.15 24.45
N PRO A 365 10.30 8.06 25.44
CA PRO A 365 10.11 9.49 25.19
C PRO A 365 11.22 10.09 24.31
N GLU A 366 12.47 9.67 24.50
CA GLU A 366 13.58 10.15 23.67
C GLU A 366 13.50 9.70 22.20
N VAL A 367 12.52 8.85 21.84
CA VAL A 367 12.16 8.54 20.45
C VAL A 367 10.89 9.30 20.06
N TYR A 368 9.75 9.04 20.69
CA TYR A 368 8.48 9.60 20.21
C TYR A 368 8.39 11.12 20.29
N GLU A 369 9.01 11.78 21.29
CA GLU A 369 9.02 13.25 21.38
C GLU A 369 9.90 13.89 20.29
N GLN A 370 10.76 13.11 19.62
CA GLN A 370 11.48 13.56 18.43
C GLN A 370 10.64 13.34 17.17
N LEU A 371 9.95 12.20 17.05
CA LEU A 371 9.06 11.93 15.91
C LEU A 371 7.90 12.93 15.83
N GLU A 372 7.18 13.14 16.95
CA GLU A 372 6.09 14.12 17.07
C GLU A 372 6.50 15.56 16.70
N ALA A 373 7.77 15.91 16.90
CA ALA A 373 8.32 17.21 16.54
C ALA A 373 8.80 17.25 15.07
N GLY A 374 9.48 16.20 14.60
CA GLY A 374 9.99 16.10 13.22
C GLY A 374 8.88 15.99 12.18
N ALA A 375 7.77 15.32 12.52
CA ALA A 375 6.59 15.17 11.67
C ALA A 375 5.89 16.50 11.30
N GLN A 376 6.21 17.61 11.99
CA GLN A 376 5.63 18.93 11.78
C GLN A 376 6.56 19.89 11.01
N ILE A 377 7.80 19.49 10.68
CA ILE A 377 8.81 20.39 10.08
C ILE A 377 8.87 20.20 8.57
N VAL A 378 8.73 21.32 7.84
CA VAL A 378 8.72 21.36 6.37
C VAL A 378 10.12 21.33 5.75
N ASP A 379 11.11 21.92 6.41
CA ASP A 379 12.48 22.02 5.89
C ASP A 379 13.32 20.82 6.34
N GLU A 380 13.74 19.99 5.37
CA GLU A 380 14.54 18.78 5.59
C GLU A 380 15.83 19.04 6.41
N ALA A 381 16.43 20.25 6.33
CA ALA A 381 17.64 20.58 7.07
C ALA A 381 17.37 21.08 8.50
N GLU A 382 16.18 21.62 8.77
CA GLU A 382 15.69 21.86 10.14
C GLU A 382 15.20 20.56 10.81
N ALA A 383 14.64 19.61 10.04
CA ALA A 383 14.18 18.31 10.52
C ALA A 383 15.31 17.29 10.78
N ALA A 384 16.37 17.29 9.94
CA ALA A 384 17.53 16.40 10.04
C ALA A 384 18.07 16.14 11.47
N PRO A 385 18.38 17.17 12.29
CA PRO A 385 18.91 16.94 13.64
C PRO A 385 17.91 16.29 14.61
N ILE A 386 16.61 16.36 14.34
CA ILE A 386 15.57 15.72 15.16
C ILE A 386 15.44 14.23 14.78
N TYR A 387 15.41 13.91 13.49
CA TYR A 387 15.43 12.51 13.03
C TYR A 387 16.75 11.80 13.39
N ALA A 388 17.88 12.52 13.41
CA ALA A 388 19.14 12.00 13.97
C ALA A 388 19.00 11.58 15.45
N ALA A 389 18.38 12.42 16.27
CA ALA A 389 18.16 12.12 17.69
C ALA A 389 17.19 10.93 17.89
N ALA A 390 16.16 10.81 17.04
CA ALA A 390 15.23 9.68 17.04
C ALA A 390 15.96 8.37 16.68
N ASN A 391 16.74 8.36 15.59
CA ASN A 391 17.53 7.20 15.15
C ASN A 391 18.58 6.78 16.18
N ASP A 392 19.34 7.72 16.74
CA ASP A 392 20.31 7.46 17.81
C ASP A 392 19.64 6.87 19.07
N ALA A 393 18.43 7.33 19.41
CA ALA A 393 17.64 6.80 20.51
C ALA A 393 17.10 5.38 20.21
N ILE A 394 16.62 5.12 18.99
CA ILE A 394 16.20 3.78 18.54
C ILE A 394 17.38 2.81 18.60
N LYS A 395 18.55 3.19 18.08
CA LYS A 395 19.80 2.43 18.15
C LYS A 395 20.22 2.15 19.59
N LYS A 396 20.19 3.16 20.47
CA LYS A 396 20.48 3.04 21.90
C LYS A 396 19.55 2.04 22.59
N PHE A 397 18.24 2.10 22.34
CA PHE A 397 17.24 1.35 23.09
C PHE A 397 16.92 -0.04 22.51
N VAL A 398 17.12 -0.26 21.22
CA VAL A 398 16.84 -1.52 20.51
C VAL A 398 15.44 -2.08 20.85
N PRO A 399 14.34 -1.39 20.46
CA PRO A 399 13.00 -1.99 20.43
C PRO A 399 12.89 -3.09 19.36
N PHE A 400 13.66 -2.95 18.30
CA PHE A 400 13.80 -3.88 17.18
C PHE A 400 15.24 -3.83 16.66
N VAL A 401 15.65 -4.85 15.89
CA VAL A 401 16.91 -4.85 15.13
C VAL A 401 16.58 -4.75 13.65
N PRO A 402 16.93 -3.66 12.94
CA PRO A 402 16.78 -3.56 11.49
C PRO A 402 17.77 -4.51 10.81
N ILE A 403 17.27 -5.41 9.97
CA ILE A 403 18.08 -6.44 9.29
C ILE A 403 18.36 -6.03 7.84
N ALA A 404 17.31 -5.86 7.04
CA ALA A 404 17.44 -5.71 5.59
C ALA A 404 16.37 -4.81 4.99
N HIS A 405 16.76 -4.03 3.97
CA HIS A 405 15.84 -3.50 2.98
C HIS A 405 15.79 -4.52 1.83
N GLY A 406 14.65 -5.18 1.67
CA GLY A 406 14.46 -6.28 0.72
C GLY A 406 14.23 -5.79 -0.70
N GLY A 407 15.14 -6.13 -1.60
CA GLY A 407 14.90 -6.03 -3.03
C GLY A 407 13.74 -6.95 -3.43
N SER A 408 12.89 -6.47 -4.33
CA SER A 408 11.84 -7.28 -4.95
C SER A 408 11.70 -6.85 -6.42
N GLY A 409 10.60 -7.19 -7.07
CA GLY A 409 10.39 -6.85 -8.46
C GLY A 409 9.18 -7.52 -9.06
N VAL A 410 8.93 -7.19 -10.32
CA VAL A 410 7.89 -7.80 -11.14
C VAL A 410 8.52 -8.32 -12.42
N ALA A 411 7.94 -9.37 -13.00
CA ALA A 411 8.39 -9.90 -14.28
C ALA A 411 7.23 -9.96 -15.26
N TYR A 412 7.49 -9.56 -16.51
CA TYR A 412 6.54 -9.63 -17.61
C TYR A 412 7.11 -10.48 -18.74
N ARG A 413 6.25 -10.87 -19.68
CA ARG A 413 6.71 -11.31 -21.01
C ARG A 413 7.38 -10.15 -21.73
N ALA A 414 8.41 -10.44 -22.54
CA ALA A 414 9.18 -9.46 -23.31
C ALA A 414 8.39 -8.78 -24.44
N ASP A 415 7.15 -9.20 -24.70
CA ASP A 415 6.21 -8.54 -25.63
C ASP A 415 5.24 -7.57 -24.94
N VAL A 416 5.28 -7.44 -23.61
CA VAL A 416 4.53 -6.42 -22.86
C VAL A 416 5.24 -5.06 -22.98
N VAL A 417 4.48 -4.00 -23.24
CA VAL A 417 4.94 -2.61 -23.31
C VAL A 417 4.25 -1.81 -22.20
N GLY A 418 4.98 -0.91 -21.55
CA GLY A 418 4.47 -0.14 -20.41
C GLY A 418 4.52 -0.87 -19.05
N GLY A 419 4.95 -2.13 -19.01
CA GLY A 419 5.22 -2.85 -17.76
C GLY A 419 6.29 -2.16 -16.91
N HIS A 420 6.12 -2.18 -15.60
CA HIS A 420 6.94 -1.44 -14.62
C HIS A 420 6.79 -2.02 -13.21
N ALA A 421 7.75 -1.75 -12.32
CA ALA A 421 7.59 -2.01 -10.88
C ALA A 421 7.31 -0.69 -10.16
N SER A 422 6.25 -0.61 -9.34
CA SER A 422 6.09 0.53 -8.43
C SER A 422 6.89 0.30 -7.14
N PRO A 423 7.67 1.29 -6.65
CA PRO A 423 8.30 1.25 -5.33
C PRO A 423 7.34 0.95 -4.17
N LEU A 424 6.06 1.35 -4.29
CA LEU A 424 5.01 1.14 -3.28
C LEU A 424 4.15 -0.11 -3.56
N GLY A 425 4.43 -0.85 -4.64
CA GLY A 425 3.65 -2.04 -5.06
C GLY A 425 2.37 -1.73 -5.86
N ASN A 426 2.04 -0.45 -6.05
CA ASN A 426 0.89 0.01 -6.84
C ASN A 426 1.19 0.09 -8.34
N GLU A 427 1.30 -1.05 -9.01
CA GLU A 427 1.44 -1.11 -10.46
C GLU A 427 0.14 -0.64 -11.18
N TYR A 428 0.26 0.36 -12.06
CA TYR A 428 -0.87 1.01 -12.74
C TYR A 428 -1.15 0.37 -14.11
N PHE A 429 -2.14 -0.52 -14.19
CA PHE A 429 -2.32 -1.40 -15.35
C PHE A 429 -2.93 -0.71 -16.58
N ALA A 430 -3.54 0.46 -16.42
CA ALA A 430 -4.14 1.21 -17.55
C ALA A 430 -3.14 1.58 -18.65
N VAL A 431 -1.85 1.70 -18.34
CA VAL A 431 -0.79 2.03 -19.33
C VAL A 431 -0.05 0.81 -19.89
N ILE A 432 -0.50 -0.41 -19.57
CA ILE A 432 0.14 -1.65 -20.00
C ILE A 432 -0.53 -2.19 -21.28
N ASP A 433 0.24 -2.27 -22.38
CA ASP A 433 -0.10 -3.03 -23.58
C ASP A 433 0.53 -4.43 -23.47
N PRO A 434 -0.25 -5.50 -23.28
CA PRO A 434 0.24 -6.85 -23.40
C PRO A 434 0.44 -7.23 -24.88
N GLY A 435 1.33 -6.52 -25.60
CA GLY A 435 1.74 -6.84 -26.97
C GLY A 435 0.59 -7.11 -27.96
N GLY A 436 -0.52 -6.38 -27.84
CA GLY A 436 -1.71 -6.55 -28.68
C GLY A 436 -2.64 -7.72 -28.30
N ARG A 437 -2.65 -8.18 -27.04
CA ARG A 437 -3.76 -9.00 -26.48
C ARG A 437 -4.89 -8.08 -26.00
N ASP A 438 -6.14 -8.50 -26.19
CA ASP A 438 -7.33 -7.76 -25.72
C ASP A 438 -7.53 -7.83 -24.19
N THR A 439 -6.69 -8.59 -23.49
CA THR A 439 -6.74 -8.84 -22.04
C THR A 439 -5.34 -8.88 -21.47
N PHE A 440 -5.13 -8.24 -20.32
CA PHE A 440 -3.91 -8.34 -19.52
C PHE A 440 -4.14 -9.27 -18.33
N VAL A 441 -3.30 -10.28 -18.16
CA VAL A 441 -3.39 -11.25 -17.05
C VAL A 441 -2.22 -11.10 -16.09
N TRP A 442 -2.52 -10.71 -14.85
CA TRP A 442 -1.58 -10.54 -13.75
C TRP A 442 -1.64 -11.74 -12.79
N MET A 443 -0.49 -12.13 -12.21
CA MET A 443 -0.46 -13.12 -11.12
C MET A 443 0.31 -12.63 -9.90
N GLN A 444 -0.39 -12.51 -8.77
CA GLN A 444 0.18 -12.09 -7.49
C GLN A 444 0.25 -13.24 -6.47
N ASN A 445 0.72 -12.94 -5.26
CA ASN A 445 0.99 -13.94 -4.22
C ASN A 445 -0.28 -14.58 -3.63
N ALA A 446 -1.36 -13.81 -3.48
CA ALA A 446 -2.58 -14.23 -2.80
C ALA A 446 -3.85 -13.67 -3.45
N GLU A 447 -5.00 -14.25 -3.09
CA GLU A 447 -6.31 -13.67 -3.34
C GLU A 447 -6.49 -12.39 -2.49
N PRO A 448 -7.09 -11.32 -3.01
CA PRO A 448 -7.49 -10.16 -2.20
C PRO A 448 -8.41 -10.58 -1.03
N ILE A 449 -8.30 -9.93 0.12
CA ILE A 449 -9.19 -10.19 1.27
C ILE A 449 -10.59 -9.64 0.93
N SER A 450 -10.66 -8.34 0.65
CA SER A 450 -11.78 -7.68 -0.02
C SER A 450 -11.27 -6.66 -1.04
N LEU A 451 -12.18 -5.91 -1.65
CA LEU A 451 -11.89 -4.73 -2.46
C LEU A 451 -12.37 -3.44 -1.77
N PHE A 452 -12.77 -3.50 -0.49
CA PHE A 452 -13.05 -2.30 0.31
C PHE A 452 -11.79 -1.79 0.99
N CYS A 453 -10.85 -1.30 0.19
CA CYS A 453 -9.49 -0.98 0.65
C CYS A 453 -9.38 0.16 1.68
N ALA A 454 -10.47 0.79 2.11
CA ALA A 454 -10.45 1.71 3.24
C ALA A 454 -10.25 1.01 4.61
N ASP A 455 -10.43 -0.32 4.67
CA ASP A 455 -10.27 -1.17 5.86
C ASP A 455 -9.50 -2.47 5.54
N GLU A 456 -8.53 -2.40 4.62
CA GLU A 456 -7.60 -3.49 4.27
C GLU A 456 -6.13 -3.03 4.39
N THR A 457 -5.22 -3.95 4.73
CA THR A 457 -3.79 -3.65 5.00
C THR A 457 -2.80 -4.54 4.22
N ASP A 458 -3.27 -5.22 3.17
CA ASP A 458 -2.43 -6.07 2.32
C ASP A 458 -2.37 -5.57 0.87
N GLY A 459 -1.17 -5.58 0.29
CA GLY A 459 -0.93 -5.15 -1.09
C GLY A 459 -1.54 -6.07 -2.16
N GLU A 460 -1.99 -7.27 -1.79
CA GLU A 460 -2.76 -8.14 -2.68
C GLU A 460 -4.22 -7.63 -2.83
N SER A 461 -4.77 -6.92 -1.83
CA SER A 461 -6.03 -6.17 -1.91
C SER A 461 -5.87 -4.75 -2.47
N LEU A 462 -4.86 -3.99 -2.07
CA LEU A 462 -4.69 -2.58 -2.51
C LEU A 462 -4.49 -2.45 -4.03
N ARG A 463 -3.70 -3.35 -4.65
CA ARG A 463 -3.38 -3.28 -6.09
C ARG A 463 -4.61 -3.34 -7.01
N PRO A 464 -5.59 -4.26 -6.85
CA PRO A 464 -6.82 -4.22 -7.63
C PRO A 464 -7.69 -3.00 -7.31
N CYS A 465 -7.74 -2.53 -6.05
CA CYS A 465 -8.48 -1.31 -5.69
C CYS A 465 -7.98 -0.09 -6.48
N GLU A 466 -6.67 0.06 -6.67
CA GLU A 466 -6.06 1.17 -7.44
C GLU A 466 -6.42 1.20 -8.93
N GLN A 467 -6.98 0.10 -9.46
CA GLN A 467 -7.53 0.05 -10.81
C GLN A 467 -9.02 0.46 -10.84
N ILE A 468 -9.70 0.47 -9.69
CA ILE A 468 -11.16 0.63 -9.53
C ILE A 468 -11.53 1.97 -8.89
N THR A 469 -10.78 2.41 -7.89
CA THR A 469 -11.02 3.60 -7.06
C THR A 469 -9.81 4.56 -7.17
N GLN A 470 -9.99 5.83 -6.82
CA GLN A 470 -8.90 6.81 -6.80
C GLN A 470 -9.01 7.75 -5.60
N ALA A 471 -7.87 8.17 -5.07
CA ALA A 471 -7.77 9.21 -4.04
C ALA A 471 -7.70 10.62 -4.65
N LEU A 472 -7.66 11.64 -3.79
CA LEU A 472 -7.56 13.04 -4.25
C LEU A 472 -6.23 13.31 -4.96
N TYR A 473 -5.14 12.68 -4.51
CA TYR A 473 -3.85 12.65 -5.20
C TYR A 473 -3.53 11.22 -5.66
N SER A 474 -2.45 11.04 -6.39
CA SER A 474 -1.95 9.74 -6.86
C SER A 474 -0.42 9.77 -6.95
N TYR A 475 0.21 8.62 -7.16
CA TYR A 475 1.65 8.52 -7.39
C TYR A 475 1.96 8.42 -8.88
N GLU A 476 3.07 9.01 -9.32
CA GLU A 476 3.58 8.87 -10.69
C GLU A 476 3.80 7.38 -11.02
N VAL A 477 3.53 6.99 -12.27
CA VAL A 477 3.70 5.60 -12.72
C VAL A 477 5.14 5.14 -12.51
N ALA A 478 5.32 4.10 -11.70
CA ALA A 478 6.61 3.51 -11.32
C ALA A 478 7.54 4.39 -10.46
N GLY A 479 7.02 5.43 -9.82
CA GLY A 479 7.80 6.31 -8.94
C GLY A 479 7.12 6.58 -7.60
N THR A 480 7.42 7.73 -7.01
CA THR A 480 6.92 8.13 -5.69
C THR A 480 6.64 9.63 -5.58
N ALA A 481 6.86 10.43 -6.64
CA ALA A 481 6.35 11.79 -6.68
C ALA A 481 4.81 11.76 -6.75
N THR A 482 4.18 12.69 -6.04
CA THR A 482 2.72 12.82 -5.99
C THR A 482 2.20 13.69 -7.14
N GLU A 483 1.13 13.27 -7.81
CA GLU A 483 0.45 14.04 -8.86
C GLU A 483 -1.07 14.19 -8.61
N PRO A 484 -1.75 15.18 -9.22
CA PRO A 484 -3.15 15.48 -8.93
C PRO A 484 -4.12 14.43 -9.50
N GLY A 485 -4.84 13.73 -8.60
CA GLY A 485 -5.79 12.66 -8.89
C GLY A 485 -7.21 13.19 -9.09
N LEU A 486 -8.12 12.91 -8.15
CA LEU A 486 -9.47 13.51 -8.17
C LEU A 486 -9.48 15.01 -7.76
N ALA A 487 -8.45 15.47 -7.04
CA ALA A 487 -8.15 16.89 -6.90
C ALA A 487 -7.25 17.35 -8.07
N THR A 488 -7.45 18.58 -8.52
CA THR A 488 -6.61 19.26 -9.52
C THR A 488 -5.48 20.05 -8.86
N SER A 489 -5.70 20.52 -7.62
CA SER A 489 -4.66 20.98 -6.69
C SER A 489 -5.17 20.86 -5.25
N CYS A 490 -4.24 20.75 -4.29
CA CYS A 490 -4.46 20.93 -2.86
C CYS A 490 -3.40 21.91 -2.34
N GLU A 491 -3.80 23.17 -2.12
CA GLU A 491 -2.89 24.26 -1.74
C GLU A 491 -2.90 24.48 -0.21
N PRO A 492 -1.73 24.48 0.46
CA PRO A 492 -1.64 24.76 1.90
C PRO A 492 -1.61 26.25 2.23
N ASN A 493 -1.86 26.58 3.50
CA ASN A 493 -1.51 27.86 4.09
C ASN A 493 0.00 27.95 4.48
N GLU A 494 0.42 29.07 5.09
CA GLU A 494 1.83 29.28 5.49
C GLU A 494 2.33 28.32 6.59
N THR A 495 1.44 27.59 7.27
CA THR A 495 1.72 26.72 8.42
C THR A 495 1.49 25.23 8.14
N LEU A 496 1.03 24.85 6.95
CA LEU A 496 0.64 23.48 6.55
C LEU A 496 -0.42 22.81 7.45
N ASP A 497 -1.16 23.61 8.22
CA ASP A 497 -2.27 23.17 9.08
C ASP A 497 -3.66 23.45 8.45
N LEU A 498 -3.75 24.12 7.31
CA LEU A 498 -4.98 24.19 6.51
C LEU A 498 -4.68 23.98 5.03
N TRP A 499 -5.42 23.08 4.39
CA TRP A 499 -5.28 22.70 2.98
C TRP A 499 -6.59 22.90 2.22
N THR A 500 -6.54 23.59 1.08
CA THR A 500 -7.71 23.83 0.20
C THR A 500 -7.56 23.04 -1.09
N CYS A 501 -8.41 22.04 -1.28
CA CYS A 501 -8.40 21.11 -2.42
C CYS A 501 -9.50 21.47 -3.43
N VAL A 502 -9.10 21.71 -4.69
CA VAL A 502 -10.01 21.99 -5.82
C VAL A 502 -10.21 20.71 -6.61
N LEU A 503 -11.43 20.18 -6.60
CA LEU A 503 -11.81 18.92 -7.22
C LEU A 503 -11.97 19.04 -8.74
N ARG A 504 -11.91 17.88 -9.41
CA ARG A 504 -12.06 17.76 -10.86
C ARG A 504 -13.54 17.73 -11.26
N GLU A 505 -14.00 18.78 -11.95
CA GLU A 505 -15.36 18.86 -12.48
C GLU A 505 -15.67 17.73 -13.48
N GLY A 506 -16.94 17.30 -13.54
CA GLY A 506 -17.45 16.37 -14.55
C GLY A 506 -17.06 14.89 -14.37
N VAL A 507 -16.31 14.55 -13.31
CA VAL A 507 -16.00 13.15 -12.98
C VAL A 507 -17.26 12.39 -12.54
N LYS A 508 -17.28 11.09 -12.84
CA LYS A 508 -18.28 10.14 -12.40
C LYS A 508 -17.63 8.92 -11.77
N PHE A 509 -18.41 8.23 -10.96
CA PHE A 509 -18.12 6.87 -10.54
C PHE A 509 -18.59 5.84 -11.57
N SER A 510 -18.13 4.60 -11.40
CA SER A 510 -18.32 3.46 -12.31
C SER A 510 -19.76 2.94 -12.43
N ASP A 511 -20.71 3.48 -11.64
CA ASP A 511 -22.16 3.26 -11.73
C ASP A 511 -22.91 4.39 -12.46
N GLY A 512 -22.23 5.49 -12.79
CA GLY A 512 -22.78 6.68 -13.43
C GLY A 512 -23.17 7.82 -12.48
N SER A 513 -23.02 7.65 -11.16
CA SER A 513 -23.17 8.74 -10.18
C SER A 513 -22.08 9.81 -10.36
N THR A 514 -22.37 11.06 -9.99
CA THR A 514 -21.46 12.21 -10.17
C THR A 514 -20.58 12.40 -8.94
N PHE A 515 -19.27 12.56 -9.15
CA PHE A 515 -18.34 12.91 -8.06
C PHE A 515 -18.49 14.39 -7.67
N ASP A 516 -18.65 14.66 -6.38
CA ASP A 516 -18.56 15.99 -5.80
C ASP A 516 -17.92 16.02 -4.38
N ALA A 517 -17.80 17.21 -3.80
CA ALA A 517 -17.15 17.43 -2.51
C ALA A 517 -17.82 16.72 -1.32
N ASN A 518 -19.10 16.37 -1.38
CA ASN A 518 -19.76 15.59 -0.34
C ASN A 518 -19.29 14.13 -0.34
N ASP A 519 -18.93 13.51 -1.46
CA ASP A 519 -18.37 12.15 -1.50
C ASP A 519 -17.05 12.06 -0.73
N VAL A 520 -16.24 13.12 -0.82
CA VAL A 520 -14.98 13.26 -0.06
C VAL A 520 -15.28 13.33 1.44
N VAL A 521 -16.19 14.22 1.85
CA VAL A 521 -16.58 14.35 3.26
C VAL A 521 -17.21 13.05 3.78
N ALA A 522 -18.03 12.37 2.97
CA ALA A 522 -18.67 11.10 3.32
C ALA A 522 -17.64 9.97 3.47
N THR A 523 -16.67 9.87 2.56
CA THR A 523 -15.55 8.90 2.63
C THR A 523 -14.70 9.13 3.88
N PHE A 524 -14.28 10.36 4.15
CA PHE A 524 -13.50 10.66 5.34
C PHE A 524 -14.32 10.51 6.64
N THR A 525 -15.62 10.85 6.64
CA THR A 525 -16.52 10.58 7.78
C THR A 525 -16.66 9.09 8.04
N MET A 526 -16.82 8.29 6.99
CA MET A 526 -16.88 6.82 7.06
C MET A 526 -15.60 6.23 7.68
N GLY A 527 -14.42 6.73 7.31
CA GLY A 527 -13.16 6.22 7.86
C GLY A 527 -12.76 6.79 9.22
N LEU A 528 -13.19 8.00 9.59
CA LEU A 528 -12.74 8.71 10.80
C LEU A 528 -13.74 8.70 11.96
N ASP A 529 -15.04 8.82 11.71
CA ASP A 529 -16.04 8.99 12.79
C ASP A 529 -16.49 7.64 13.36
N ALA A 530 -15.81 7.18 14.41
CA ALA A 530 -16.12 5.92 15.09
C ALA A 530 -17.50 5.89 15.79
N SER A 531 -18.23 7.02 15.81
CA SER A 531 -19.63 7.07 16.25
C SER A 531 -20.65 6.98 15.09
N SER A 532 -20.18 7.06 13.84
CA SER A 532 -21.02 7.05 12.64
C SER A 532 -21.60 5.65 12.37
N PRO A 533 -22.90 5.52 12.06
CA PRO A 533 -23.48 4.25 11.62
C PRO A 533 -22.97 3.79 10.24
N LEU A 534 -22.12 4.58 9.58
CA LEU A 534 -21.47 4.25 8.31
C LEU A 534 -20.00 3.79 8.49
N HIS A 535 -19.43 3.90 9.70
CA HIS A 535 -18.08 3.45 10.05
C HIS A 535 -18.04 1.92 10.21
N VAL A 536 -18.39 1.22 9.13
CA VAL A 536 -18.43 -0.23 9.05
C VAL A 536 -17.59 -0.71 7.86
N GLY A 537 -16.58 -1.52 8.13
CA GLY A 537 -15.61 -2.05 7.16
C GLY A 537 -15.75 -3.56 6.96
N ASN A 538 -14.65 -4.20 6.59
CA ASN A 538 -14.53 -5.66 6.58
C ASN A 538 -14.26 -6.17 8.01
N THR A 539 -13.17 -5.66 8.59
CA THR A 539 -12.66 -5.98 9.93
C THR A 539 -13.15 -4.99 11.00
N ASN A 540 -13.46 -3.76 10.61
CA ASN A 540 -13.70 -2.60 11.48
C ASN A 540 -12.49 -2.18 12.33
N ILE A 541 -11.26 -2.52 11.91
CA ILE A 541 -10.03 -2.08 12.61
C ILE A 541 -9.64 -0.68 12.15
N TRP A 542 -9.90 -0.32 10.89
CA TRP A 542 -9.62 0.99 10.29
C TRP A 542 -8.15 1.42 10.48
N GLU A 543 -7.23 0.46 10.43
CA GLU A 543 -5.85 0.57 10.95
C GLU A 543 -5.14 1.84 10.46
N TYR A 544 -5.15 2.10 9.15
CA TYR A 544 -4.53 3.29 8.56
C TYR A 544 -5.26 4.60 8.86
N TYR A 545 -6.59 4.63 8.97
CA TYR A 545 -7.32 5.84 9.37
C TYR A 545 -7.02 6.17 10.84
N GLY A 546 -7.07 5.17 11.72
CA GLY A 546 -6.73 5.34 13.14
C GLY A 546 -5.27 5.70 13.38
N TYR A 547 -4.34 5.15 12.59
CA TYR A 547 -2.92 5.44 12.68
C TYR A 547 -2.54 6.81 12.10
N LEU A 548 -2.94 7.11 10.85
CA LEU A 548 -2.44 8.28 10.12
C LEU A 548 -3.20 9.57 10.42
N TRP A 549 -4.47 9.44 10.79
CA TRP A 549 -5.37 10.59 10.98
C TRP A 549 -5.98 10.65 12.39
N GLY A 550 -6.03 9.53 13.12
CA GLY A 550 -6.70 9.40 14.42
C GLY A 550 -8.22 9.39 14.29
N LEU A 551 -8.87 8.34 14.84
CA LEU A 551 -10.33 8.22 14.81
C LEU A 551 -10.99 9.26 15.72
N MET A 552 -12.02 9.91 15.21
CA MET A 552 -12.89 10.83 15.95
C MET A 552 -13.98 10.06 16.69
N ASN A 553 -14.49 10.64 17.78
CA ASN A 553 -15.70 10.18 18.50
C ASN A 553 -15.69 8.71 18.95
N VAL A 554 -14.50 8.13 19.17
CA VAL A 554 -14.34 6.75 19.68
C VAL A 554 -15.14 6.58 20.97
N PRO A 555 -16.05 5.58 21.05
CA PRO A 555 -16.83 5.34 22.26
C PRO A 555 -15.98 5.01 23.49
N GLU A 556 -16.39 5.47 24.67
CA GLU A 556 -15.80 5.02 25.95
C GLU A 556 -16.15 3.54 26.22
N GLU A 557 -15.14 2.72 26.56
CA GLU A 557 -15.24 1.27 26.88
C GLU A 557 -15.90 0.96 28.25
#